data_AF-A0A7S2GPW9-F1
#
_entry.id   AF-A0A7S2GPW9-F1
#
_cell.length_a   1.000
_cell.length_b   1.000
_cell.length_c   1.000
_cell.angle_alpha   90.00
_cell.angle_beta   90.00
_cell.angle_gamma   90.00
#
_symmetry.space_group_name_H-M   'P 1'
#
loop_
_entity.id
_entity.type
_entity.pdbx_description
1 polymer ?
#
loop_
_entity_poly.entity_id
_entity_poly.type
_entity_poly.pdbx_seq_one_letter_code
_entity_poly.pdbx_strand_id
1 'polypeptide(L)'
;AHEKMRCKQQEHTTVQLYRGINKDLTAQYKKGSTITWWSVSSCTPNLQVAKNFGAASSCGTLFVIDAQTAVPIQALSAYQSEEEYVLAPGTQLKVVETVKKSGSAARVTLREVLTNDPPIT
;
A
#
# COMPACT_ATOMS: atom_id res chain seq x y z
N ALA A 1 -38.91 11.14 -18.35
CA ALA A 1 -37.62 11.85 -18.23
C ALA A 1 -36.57 10.81 -17.86
N HIS A 2 -35.59 10.55 -18.74
CA HIS A 2 -34.50 9.61 -18.46
C HIS A 2 -33.34 10.40 -17.85
N GLU A 3 -33.24 10.38 -16.52
CA GLU A 3 -32.10 10.93 -15.78
C GLU A 3 -30.91 9.98 -16.01
N LYS A 4 -29.98 10.39 -16.87
CA LYS A 4 -28.70 9.69 -17.04
C LYS A 4 -27.87 9.97 -15.79
N MET A 5 -27.81 9.00 -14.87
CA MET A 5 -26.79 8.99 -13.82
C MET A 5 -25.40 8.97 -14.48
N ARG A 6 -24.79 10.15 -14.57
CA ARG A 6 -23.37 10.30 -14.91
C ARG A 6 -22.59 9.87 -13.67
N CYS A 7 -22.18 8.61 -13.63
CA CYS A 7 -21.17 8.16 -12.68
C CYS A 7 -19.93 9.03 -12.91
N LYS A 8 -19.60 9.88 -11.93
CA LYS A 8 -18.41 10.74 -11.98
C LYS A 8 -17.21 9.78 -12.06
N GLN A 9 -16.50 9.81 -13.18
CA GLN A 9 -15.17 9.20 -13.25
C GLN A 9 -14.31 9.96 -12.24
N GLN A 10 -14.12 9.39 -11.06
CA GLN A 10 -13.23 9.96 -10.05
C GLN A 10 -11.82 9.84 -10.63
N GLU A 11 -11.15 10.98 -10.80
CA GLU A 11 -9.71 10.99 -10.97
C GLU A 11 -9.10 10.38 -9.72
N HIS A 12 -8.68 9.11 -9.81
CA HIS A 12 -8.03 8.42 -8.71
C HIS A 12 -6.63 9.03 -8.54
N THR A 13 -6.50 9.98 -7.62
CA THR A 13 -5.19 10.45 -7.18
C THR A 13 -4.46 9.30 -6.50
N THR A 14 -3.39 8.81 -7.12
CA THR A 14 -2.53 7.79 -6.50
C THR A 14 -1.72 8.44 -5.38
N VAL A 15 -1.85 7.92 -4.16
CA VAL A 15 -1.08 8.30 -3.00
C VAL A 15 -0.03 7.23 -2.75
N GLN A 16 1.22 7.65 -2.62
CA GLN A 16 2.31 6.75 -2.25
C GLN A 16 2.35 6.59 -0.72
N LEU A 17 2.22 5.36 -0.28
CA LEU A 17 2.16 4.98 1.12
C LEU A 17 3.30 4.03 1.46
N TYR A 18 3.77 4.11 2.71
CA TYR A 18 4.87 3.29 3.19
C TYR A 18 4.48 2.50 4.43
N ARG A 19 4.97 1.26 4.51
CA ARG A 19 4.82 0.39 5.69
C ARG A 19 6.09 -0.40 5.94
N GLY A 20 6.69 -0.24 7.12
CA GLY A 20 7.80 -1.06 7.58
C GLY A 20 7.31 -2.25 8.40
N ILE A 21 7.95 -3.42 8.21
CA ILE A 21 7.77 -4.61 9.05
C ILE A 21 9.14 -5.19 9.39
N ASN A 22 9.40 -5.51 10.65
CA ASN A 22 10.64 -6.15 11.10
C ASN A 22 10.66 -7.68 10.80
N LYS A 23 10.33 -8.07 9.58
CA LYS A 23 10.35 -9.45 9.09
C LYS A 23 10.60 -9.46 7.60
N ASP A 24 11.40 -10.40 7.13
CA ASP A 24 11.58 -10.65 5.70
C ASP A 24 10.35 -11.38 5.16
N LEU A 25 9.61 -10.71 4.28
CA LEU A 25 8.42 -11.24 3.64
C LEU A 25 8.63 -11.48 2.13
N THR A 26 9.84 -11.29 1.61
CA THR A 26 10.11 -11.36 0.16
C THR A 26 9.66 -12.67 -0.51
N ALA A 27 9.72 -13.80 0.21
CA ALA A 27 9.26 -15.09 -0.29
C ALA A 27 7.74 -15.14 -0.56
N GLN A 28 6.95 -14.35 0.16
CA GLN A 28 5.49 -14.27 0.04
C GLN A 28 5.05 -13.26 -1.03
N TYR A 29 5.91 -12.28 -1.36
CA TYR A 29 5.62 -11.20 -2.29
C TYR A 29 6.46 -11.37 -3.56
N LYS A 30 6.03 -12.28 -4.43
CA LYS A 30 6.70 -12.55 -5.70
C LYS A 30 6.27 -11.54 -6.75
N LYS A 31 7.22 -10.97 -7.49
CA LYS A 31 6.91 -10.07 -8.60
C LYS A 31 5.88 -10.69 -9.55
N GLY A 32 4.86 -9.91 -9.90
CA GLY A 32 3.77 -10.32 -10.79
C GLY A 32 2.57 -10.95 -10.10
N SER A 33 2.68 -11.39 -8.84
CA SER A 33 1.53 -11.90 -8.10
C SER A 33 0.59 -10.77 -7.66
N THR A 34 -0.70 -11.06 -7.64
CA THR A 34 -1.71 -10.23 -6.96
C THR A 34 -1.99 -10.84 -5.59
N ILE A 35 -2.02 -10.00 -4.57
CA ILE A 35 -2.34 -10.41 -3.20
C ILE A 35 -3.52 -9.60 -2.68
N THR A 36 -4.31 -10.21 -1.81
CA THR A 36 -5.36 -9.50 -1.08
C THR A 36 -4.80 -8.99 0.24
N TRP A 37 -4.82 -7.67 0.42
CA TRP A 37 -4.37 -7.00 1.62
C TRP A 37 -5.50 -6.99 2.66
N TRP A 38 -5.44 -7.93 3.60
CA TRP A 38 -6.44 -8.07 4.66
C TRP A 38 -6.14 -7.25 5.92
N SER A 39 -4.93 -6.71 6.04
CA SER A 39 -4.49 -6.02 7.25
C SER A 39 -4.97 -4.57 7.26
N VAL A 40 -5.71 -4.18 8.30
CA VAL A 40 -5.84 -2.76 8.69
C VAL A 40 -4.44 -2.30 9.10
N SER A 41 -3.83 -1.52 8.23
CA SER A 41 -2.41 -1.20 8.29
C SER A 41 -2.26 0.29 8.33
N SER A 42 -1.84 0.85 9.47
CA SER A 42 -1.35 2.22 9.53
C SER A 42 -0.25 2.37 8.48
N CYS A 43 -0.50 3.21 7.48
CA CYS A 43 0.45 3.55 6.44
C CYS A 43 0.74 5.03 6.54
N THR A 44 2.01 5.39 6.35
CA THR A 44 2.46 6.78 6.43
C THR A 44 3.00 7.21 5.05
N PRO A 45 2.75 8.45 4.61
CA PRO A 45 3.43 9.03 3.45
C PRO A 45 4.90 9.37 3.78
N ASN A 46 5.28 9.36 5.06
CA ASN A 46 6.63 9.67 5.50
C ASN A 46 7.51 8.41 5.53
N LEU A 47 8.41 8.30 4.55
CA LEU A 47 9.39 7.21 4.46
C LEU A 47 10.25 7.06 5.73
N GLN A 48 10.59 8.16 6.40
CA GLN A 48 11.43 8.11 7.61
C GLN A 48 10.68 7.47 8.77
N VAL A 49 9.38 7.76 8.90
CA VAL A 49 8.49 7.13 9.89
C VAL A 49 8.35 5.63 9.59
N ALA A 50 8.14 5.25 8.33
CA ALA A 50 8.05 3.84 7.94
C ALA A 50 9.36 3.06 8.20
N LYS A 51 10.53 3.69 8.03
CA LYS A 51 11.84 3.10 8.37
C LYS A 51 11.98 2.80 9.86
N ASN A 52 11.46 3.68 10.71
CA ASN A 52 11.50 3.50 12.17
C ASN A 52 10.65 2.31 12.66
N PHE A 53 9.62 1.90 11.90
CA PHE A 53 8.79 0.71 12.20
C PHE A 53 9.45 -0.63 11.82
N GLY A 54 10.79 -0.70 11.78
CA GLY A 54 11.53 -1.96 11.62
C GLY A 54 12.07 -2.23 10.22
N ALA A 55 11.92 -1.29 9.27
CA ALA A 55 12.67 -1.32 8.00
C ALA A 55 14.11 -0.76 8.14
N ALA A 56 14.53 -0.39 9.36
CA ALA A 56 15.92 -0.07 9.70
C ALA A 56 16.79 -1.32 9.98
N SER A 57 16.20 -2.50 10.20
CA SER A 57 16.95 -3.75 10.39
C SER A 57 17.25 -4.43 9.05
N SER A 58 18.38 -5.11 8.94
CA SER A 58 18.76 -5.88 7.74
C SER A 58 17.84 -7.08 7.45
N CYS A 59 16.93 -7.40 8.37
CA CYS A 59 15.95 -8.48 8.26
C CYS A 59 14.51 -7.97 8.06
N GLY A 60 14.31 -6.66 7.90
CA GLY A 60 12.99 -6.04 7.70
C GLY A 60 12.53 -6.03 6.24
N THR A 61 11.25 -5.70 6.03
CA THR A 61 10.65 -5.40 4.73
C THR A 61 9.99 -4.02 4.77
N LEU A 62 10.31 -3.18 3.79
CA LEU A 62 9.64 -1.93 3.48
C LEU A 62 8.69 -2.13 2.30
N PHE A 63 7.40 -1.92 2.54
CA PHE A 63 6.41 -1.85 1.49
C PHE A 63 6.28 -0.40 0.99
N VAL A 64 6.30 -0.24 -0.32
CA VAL A 64 5.99 1.00 -1.04
C VAL A 64 4.71 0.72 -1.80
N ILE A 65 3.62 1.41 -1.49
CA ILE A 65 2.29 1.11 -1.99
C ILE A 65 1.77 2.31 -2.78
N ASP A 66 1.56 2.13 -4.07
CA ASP A 66 0.82 3.07 -4.91
C ASP A 66 -0.69 2.78 -4.72
N ALA A 67 -1.31 3.52 -3.80
CA ALA A 67 -2.70 3.36 -3.40
C ALA A 67 -3.60 4.37 -4.10
N GLN A 68 -4.80 3.95 -4.48
CA GLN A 68 -5.78 4.78 -5.16
C GLN A 68 -7.06 4.96 -4.33
N THR A 69 -7.43 3.97 -3.50
CA THR A 69 -8.62 4.05 -2.62
C THR A 69 -8.26 4.21 -1.14
N ALA A 70 -7.05 4.67 -0.82
CA ALA A 70 -6.64 4.91 0.56
C ALA A 70 -7.47 6.04 1.18
N VAL A 71 -7.98 5.81 2.39
CA VAL A 71 -8.77 6.81 3.12
C VAL A 71 -7.85 7.46 4.18
N PRO A 72 -7.70 8.80 4.18
CA PRO A 72 -7.02 9.48 5.26
C PRO A 72 -7.87 9.40 6.53
N ILE A 73 -7.28 8.98 7.65
CA ILE A 73 -7.98 8.92 8.95
C ILE A 73 -7.53 10.01 9.92
N GLN A 74 -6.84 11.04 9.41
CA GLN A 74 -6.38 12.20 10.17
C GLN A 74 -7.51 12.83 11.02
N ALA A 75 -8.73 12.90 10.48
CA ALA A 75 -9.90 13.44 11.18
C ALA A 75 -10.37 12.59 12.38
N LEU A 76 -9.89 11.36 12.49
CA LEU A 76 -10.25 10.39 13.54
C LEU A 76 -9.07 10.10 14.50
N SER A 77 -7.88 10.65 14.24
CA SER A 77 -6.70 10.47 15.10
C SER A 77 -6.63 11.56 16.18
N ALA A 78 -6.24 11.17 17.39
CA ALA A 78 -5.94 12.10 18.49
C ALA A 78 -4.70 12.98 18.20
N TYR A 79 -3.91 12.62 17.16
CA TYR A 79 -2.72 13.33 16.72
C TYR A 79 -2.85 13.74 15.25
N GLN A 80 -3.38 14.95 15.03
CA GLN A 80 -3.65 15.50 13.70
C GLN A 80 -2.40 15.72 12.84
N SER A 81 -1.20 15.63 13.44
CA SER A 81 0.08 15.76 12.75
C SER A 81 0.55 14.49 12.04
N GLU A 82 -0.09 13.34 12.32
CA GLU A 82 0.24 12.08 11.65
C GLU A 82 -0.68 11.91 10.43
N GLU A 83 -0.11 12.03 9.23
CA GLU A 83 -0.82 11.73 7.99
C GLU A 83 -1.01 10.21 7.86
N GLU A 84 -1.98 9.65 8.58
CA GLU A 84 -2.28 8.23 8.54
C GLU A 84 -3.33 7.92 7.46
N TYR A 85 -3.02 6.93 6.64
CA TYR A 85 -3.92 6.40 5.62
C TYR A 85 -4.22 4.93 5.88
N VAL A 86 -5.46 4.54 5.62
CA VAL A 86 -5.93 3.15 5.74
C VAL A 86 -6.40 2.65 4.37
N LEU A 87 -5.89 1.49 3.98
CA LEU A 87 -6.43 0.70 2.88
C LEU A 87 -7.59 -0.16 3.39
N ALA A 88 -8.67 -0.23 2.62
CA ALA A 88 -9.80 -1.08 2.97
C ALA A 88 -9.38 -2.56 3.02
N PRO A 89 -9.87 -3.36 3.97
CA PRO A 89 -9.68 -4.81 3.92
C PRO A 89 -10.18 -5.37 2.59
N GLY A 90 -9.41 -6.28 1.99
CA GLY A 90 -9.77 -6.84 0.69
C GLY A 90 -9.18 -6.09 -0.50
N THR A 91 -8.43 -4.99 -0.28
CA THR A 91 -7.72 -4.28 -1.35
C THR A 91 -6.79 -5.25 -2.08
N GLN A 92 -6.90 -5.32 -3.41
CA GLN A 92 -6.01 -6.14 -4.22
C GLN A 92 -4.77 -5.34 -4.60
N LEU A 93 -3.59 -5.89 -4.33
CA LEU A 93 -2.32 -5.25 -4.62
C LEU A 93 -1.48 -6.17 -5.51
N LYS A 94 -1.01 -5.63 -6.63
CA LYS A 94 -0.06 -6.32 -7.51
C LYS A 94 1.37 -6.02 -7.06
N VAL A 95 2.17 -7.07 -6.94
CA VAL A 95 3.61 -6.94 -6.65
C VAL A 95 4.33 -6.51 -7.93
N VAL A 96 4.72 -5.23 -7.98
CA VAL A 96 5.44 -4.65 -9.12
C VAL A 96 6.91 -5.03 -9.08
N GLU A 97 7.50 -5.02 -7.89
CA GLU A 97 8.93 -5.24 -7.70
C GLU A 97 9.23 -5.77 -6.30
N THR A 98 10.20 -6.67 -6.20
CA THR A 98 10.77 -7.12 -4.93
C THR A 98 12.29 -7.04 -5.02
N VAL A 99 12.91 -6.24 -4.17
CA VAL A 99 14.36 -6.01 -4.13
C VAL A 99 14.88 -6.35 -2.75
N LYS A 100 15.89 -7.23 -2.68
CA LYS A 100 16.61 -7.54 -1.44
C LYS A 100 18.10 -7.36 -1.68
N LYS A 101 18.72 -6.41 -0.99
CA LYS A 101 20.18 -6.19 -1.01
C LYS A 101 20.77 -6.66 0.32
N SER A 102 21.93 -7.31 0.26
CA SER A 102 22.64 -7.76 1.47
C SER A 102 22.90 -6.58 2.40
N GLY A 103 22.65 -6.77 3.70
CA GLY A 103 22.85 -5.73 4.72
C GLY A 103 21.77 -4.65 4.80
N SER A 104 20.64 -4.80 4.09
CA SER A 104 19.54 -3.82 4.13
C SER A 104 18.17 -4.50 4.14
N ALA A 105 17.15 -3.80 4.64
CA ALA A 105 15.77 -4.25 4.54
C ALA A 105 15.36 -4.51 3.09
N ALA A 106 14.56 -5.55 2.88
CA ALA A 106 13.93 -5.79 1.59
C ALA A 106 12.95 -4.67 1.25
N ARG A 107 12.80 -4.36 -0.03
CA ARG A 107 11.80 -3.43 -0.55
C ARG A 107 10.82 -4.18 -1.44
N VAL A 108 9.53 -4.01 -1.18
CA VAL A 108 8.45 -4.55 -2.00
C VAL A 108 7.60 -3.37 -2.50
N THR A 109 7.51 -3.22 -3.81
CA THR A 109 6.63 -2.22 -4.45
C THR A 109 5.32 -2.88 -4.84
N LEU A 110 4.23 -2.30 -4.35
CA LEU A 110 2.86 -2.74 -4.55
C LEU A 110 2.09 -1.66 -5.30
N ARG A 111 1.20 -2.07 -6.19
CA ARG A 111 0.24 -1.17 -6.84
C ARG A 111 -1.16 -1.72 -6.66
N GLU A 112 -2.09 -0.84 -6.29
CA GLU A 112 -3.48 -1.22 -6.20
C GLU A 112 -4.08 -1.61 -7.56
N VAL A 113 -4.74 -2.77 -7.58
CA VAL A 113 -5.47 -3.30 -8.73
C VAL A 113 -6.93 -2.89 -8.56
N LEU A 114 -7.40 -2.00 -9.43
CA LEU A 114 -8.81 -1.66 -9.51
C LEU A 114 -9.54 -2.75 -10.29
N THR A 115 -10.80 -3.02 -9.94
CA THR A 115 -11.64 -4.08 -10.50
C THR A 115 -11.92 -3.99 -12.01
N ASN A 116 -11.33 -3.02 -12.71
CA ASN A 116 -11.34 -2.92 -14.17
C ASN A 116 -10.15 -3.62 -14.86
N ASP A 117 -9.17 -4.14 -14.11
CA ASP A 117 -8.12 -4.96 -14.71
C ASP A 117 -8.69 -6.35 -15.08
N PRO A 118 -8.54 -6.81 -16.34
CA PRO A 118 -9.07 -8.10 -16.75
C PRO A 118 -8.46 -9.22 -15.89
N PRO A 119 -9.25 -10.24 -15.52
CA PRO A 119 -8.73 -11.39 -14.79
C PRO A 119 -7.63 -12.06 -15.63
N ILE A 120 -6.45 -12.20 -15.04
CA ILE A 120 -5.34 -12.94 -15.64
C ILE A 120 -5.75 -14.42 -15.60
N THR A 121 -6.03 -14.98 -16.78
CA THR A 121 -6.40 -16.40 -16.97
C THR A 121 -5.17 -17.27 -17.03
#